data_AF-A0A3M1GS62-F1
#
_entry.id   AF-A0A3M1GS62-F1
#
_cell.length_a   1.000
_cell.length_b   1.000
_cell.length_c   1.000
_cell.angle_alpha   90.00
_cell.angle_beta   90.00
_cell.angle_gamma   90.00
#
_symmetry.space_group_name_H-M   'P 1'
#
loop_
_entity.id
_entity.type
_entity.pdbx_description
1 polymer ?
#
loop_
_entity_poly.entity_id
_entity_poly.type
_entity_poly.pdbx_seq_one_letter_code
_entity_poly.pdbx_strand_id
1 'polypeptide(L)'
;VEERVVSEAERKSYLPAPLMFDVDFWINLPGCSDHPVIGVNGALVNATLWNASNTLRFFRSPATAPAAVAEMFAIPELRAGHVFTMISLERYQFIGGPIFNSLYTRSEPRIWLSANPVMIDALMLERIDRGRREAGFRELPEDLRLLLYGQQLGLGAGNVHLVEWEPVALPGQGERAAAEEGTFERQGGAIPAP
;
A
#
# COMPACT_ATOMS: atom_id res chain seq x y z
N VAL A 1 -7.59 -15.77 38.38
CA VAL A 1 -7.34 -14.96 37.17
C VAL A 1 -8.39 -13.88 37.18
N GLU A 2 -7.99 -12.64 37.47
CA GLU A 2 -8.91 -11.51 37.57
C GLU A 2 -9.32 -11.11 36.14
N GLU A 3 -10.62 -11.13 35.87
CA GLU A 3 -11.19 -10.76 34.59
C GLU A 3 -11.02 -9.24 34.42
N ARG A 4 -10.01 -8.82 33.65
CA ARG A 4 -9.73 -7.39 33.42
C ARG A 4 -10.90 -6.77 32.67
N VAL A 5 -11.71 -5.98 33.37
CA VAL A 5 -12.80 -5.19 32.77
C VAL A 5 -12.19 -4.19 31.80
N VAL A 6 -12.41 -4.42 30.50
CA VAL A 6 -11.98 -3.51 29.43
C VAL A 6 -12.82 -2.24 29.51
N SER A 7 -12.17 -1.09 29.68
CA SER A 7 -12.86 0.20 29.75
C SER A 7 -13.56 0.53 28.43
N GLU A 8 -14.62 1.35 28.47
CA GLU A 8 -15.32 1.79 27.26
C GLU A 8 -14.39 2.55 26.30
N ALA A 9 -13.42 3.29 26.84
CA ALA A 9 -12.39 3.98 26.08
C ALA A 9 -11.47 3.01 25.30
N GLU A 10 -11.13 1.86 25.88
CA GLU A 10 -10.37 0.80 25.20
C GLU A 10 -11.19 0.09 24.09
N ARG A 11 -12.50 0.38 23.96
CA ARG A 11 -13.36 -0.15 22.88
C ARG A 11 -13.60 0.82 21.74
N LYS A 12 -13.15 2.08 21.85
CA LYS A 12 -13.35 3.10 20.81
C LYS A 12 -12.05 3.36 20.06
N SER A 13 -12.17 3.54 18.76
CA SER A 13 -11.08 4.00 17.88
C SER A 13 -11.52 5.34 17.30
N TYR A 14 -10.65 6.34 17.36
CA TYR A 14 -10.94 7.70 16.94
C TYR A 14 -10.10 8.03 15.71
N LEU A 15 -10.76 8.51 14.65
CA LEU A 15 -10.13 9.04 13.44
C LEU A 15 -9.86 10.55 13.61
N PRO A 16 -8.90 11.12 12.87
CA PRO A 16 -8.54 12.52 13.02
C PRO A 16 -9.64 13.41 12.43
N ALA A 17 -10.33 14.16 13.30
CA ALA A 17 -11.34 15.13 12.90
C ALA A 17 -10.88 16.11 11.80
N PRO A 18 -9.61 16.60 11.80
CA PRO A 18 -9.18 17.53 10.76
C PRO A 18 -9.29 16.99 9.33
N LEU A 19 -9.00 15.70 9.11
CA LEU A 19 -9.12 15.10 7.77
C LEU A 19 -10.57 14.94 7.31
N MET A 20 -11.51 14.93 8.25
CA MET A 20 -12.93 14.73 7.97
C MET A 20 -13.70 16.04 7.83
N PHE A 21 -13.27 17.10 8.51
CA PHE A 21 -14.09 18.31 8.70
C PHE A 21 -13.37 19.65 8.51
N ASP A 22 -12.04 19.70 8.63
CA ASP A 22 -11.32 20.99 8.72
C ASP A 22 -10.53 21.32 7.44
N VAL A 23 -10.21 20.32 6.61
CA VAL A 23 -9.41 20.51 5.38
C VAL A 23 -10.27 20.35 4.13
N ASP A 24 -9.95 21.11 3.07
CA ASP A 24 -10.62 20.97 1.77
C ASP A 24 -10.30 19.64 1.11
N PHE A 25 -9.06 19.17 1.29
CA PHE A 25 -8.56 17.93 0.74
C PHE A 25 -7.30 17.45 1.47
N TRP A 26 -6.95 16.17 1.27
CA TRP A 26 -5.74 15.56 1.81
C TRP A 26 -5.14 14.54 0.85
N ILE A 27 -3.82 14.35 1.01
CA ILE A 27 -3.01 13.42 0.22
C ILE A 27 -2.45 12.34 1.15
N ASN A 28 -2.53 11.09 0.73
CA ASN A 28 -2.03 9.96 1.51
C ASN A 28 -0.60 9.62 1.10
N LEU A 29 0.31 9.50 2.08
CA LEU A 29 1.75 9.24 1.87
C LEU A 29 2.22 7.99 2.63
N PRO A 30 1.82 6.77 2.21
CA PRO A 30 2.20 5.55 2.92
C PRO A 30 3.66 5.15 2.70
N GLY A 31 4.29 4.64 3.77
CA GLY A 31 5.47 3.79 3.66
C GLY A 31 5.04 2.33 3.57
N CYS A 32 5.39 1.64 2.49
CA CYS A 32 4.86 0.30 2.25
C CYS A 32 5.70 -0.85 2.81
N SER A 33 4.99 -1.79 3.41
CA SER A 33 5.54 -3.04 3.92
C SER A 33 4.57 -4.20 3.70
N ASP A 34 5.05 -5.45 3.81
CA ASP A 34 4.14 -6.55 4.12
C ASP A 34 3.58 -6.40 5.54
N HIS A 35 2.46 -7.06 5.81
CA HIS A 35 1.87 -7.13 7.14
C HIS A 35 1.39 -8.55 7.43
N PRO A 36 1.77 -9.16 8.56
CA PRO A 36 1.40 -10.55 8.86
C PRO A 36 -0.11 -10.77 8.99
N VAL A 37 -0.86 -9.72 9.30
CA VAL A 37 -2.33 -9.78 9.47
C VAL A 37 -3.12 -9.26 8.26
N ILE A 38 -2.59 -8.28 7.54
CA ILE A 38 -3.33 -7.54 6.50
C ILE A 38 -2.87 -7.94 5.09
N GLY A 39 -1.70 -8.56 4.97
CA GLY A 39 -1.02 -8.83 3.70
C GLY A 39 -0.18 -7.62 3.29
N VAL A 40 -0.84 -6.54 2.88
CA VAL A 40 -0.18 -5.28 2.45
C VAL A 40 -0.44 -4.17 3.46
N ASN A 41 0.62 -3.59 3.98
CA ASN A 41 0.57 -2.34 4.73
C ASN A 41 0.87 -1.18 3.78
N GLY A 42 -0.18 -0.60 3.20
CA GLY A 42 -0.08 0.45 2.19
C GLY A 42 -1.12 1.56 2.35
N ALA A 43 -1.69 2.00 1.23
CA ALA A 43 -2.62 3.10 1.11
C ALA A 43 -3.78 3.01 2.11
N LEU A 44 -4.51 1.89 2.11
CA LEU A 44 -5.72 1.74 2.92
C LEU A 44 -5.41 1.73 4.41
N VAL A 45 -4.36 1.01 4.82
CA VAL A 45 -3.97 0.90 6.24
C VAL A 45 -3.40 2.22 6.76
N ASN A 46 -2.59 2.93 5.95
CA ASN A 46 -1.99 4.21 6.33
C ASN A 46 -3.04 5.28 6.60
N ALA A 47 -4.07 5.35 5.78
CA ALA A 47 -5.16 6.30 5.95
C ALA A 47 -6.07 5.97 7.15
N THR A 48 -6.05 4.73 7.65
CA THR A 48 -7.00 4.23 8.66
C THR A 48 -6.30 3.81 9.94
N LEU A 49 -5.84 2.56 10.07
CA LEU A 49 -5.31 2.01 11.32
C LEU A 49 -4.04 2.72 11.82
N TRP A 50 -3.24 3.31 10.93
CA TRP A 50 -2.09 4.12 11.36
C TRP A 50 -2.44 5.56 11.68
N ASN A 51 -3.64 5.98 11.33
CA ASN A 51 -4.15 7.31 11.55
C ASN A 51 -5.20 7.39 12.66
N ALA A 52 -5.72 6.23 13.11
CA ALA A 52 -6.68 6.10 14.18
C ALA A 52 -6.02 5.69 15.51
N SER A 53 -6.63 6.10 16.63
CA SER A 53 -6.22 5.66 17.95
C SER A 53 -6.71 4.25 18.27
N ASN A 54 -6.01 3.55 19.19
CA ASN A 54 -6.44 2.25 19.72
C ASN A 54 -6.69 1.21 18.61
N THR A 55 -5.76 1.12 17.66
CA THR A 55 -5.87 0.30 16.45
C THR A 55 -5.18 -1.05 16.57
N LEU A 56 -4.22 -1.19 17.49
CA LEU A 56 -3.50 -2.46 17.74
C LEU A 56 -4.43 -3.64 18.06
N ARG A 57 -5.62 -3.37 18.59
CA ARG A 57 -6.63 -4.40 18.86
C ARG A 57 -7.15 -5.09 17.59
N PHE A 58 -7.20 -4.40 16.45
CA PHE A 58 -7.64 -5.00 15.19
C PHE A 58 -6.66 -6.08 14.74
N PHE A 59 -5.35 -5.88 14.95
CA PHE A 59 -4.34 -6.89 14.63
C PHE A 59 -4.41 -8.14 15.52
N ARG A 60 -5.09 -8.07 16.68
CA ARG A 60 -5.39 -9.26 17.51
C ARG A 60 -6.55 -10.09 16.97
N SER A 61 -7.30 -9.56 16.00
CA SER A 61 -8.38 -10.28 15.31
C SER A 61 -8.15 -10.27 13.79
N PRO A 62 -7.25 -11.14 13.28
CA PRO A 62 -6.93 -11.19 11.86
C PRO A 62 -8.14 -11.38 10.93
N ALA A 63 -9.18 -12.04 11.43
CA ALA A 63 -10.40 -12.28 10.67
C ALA A 63 -11.21 -11.01 10.37
N THR A 64 -11.06 -9.95 11.16
CA THR A 64 -11.87 -8.71 11.08
C THR A 64 -11.06 -7.49 10.70
N ALA A 65 -9.74 -7.50 10.92
CA ALA A 65 -8.88 -6.35 10.64
C ALA A 65 -8.98 -5.82 9.20
N PRO A 66 -9.00 -6.67 8.14
CA PRO A 66 -9.15 -6.17 6.77
C PRO A 66 -10.48 -5.48 6.50
N ALA A 67 -11.58 -5.97 7.10
CA ALA A 67 -12.89 -5.36 6.98
C ALA A 67 -12.92 -3.99 7.68
N ALA A 68 -12.38 -3.92 8.91
CA ALA A 68 -12.31 -2.67 9.66
C ALA A 68 -11.51 -1.58 8.92
N VAL A 69 -10.38 -1.94 8.28
CA VAL A 69 -9.62 -1.01 7.42
C VAL A 69 -10.50 -0.48 6.29
N ALA A 70 -11.14 -1.37 5.54
CA ALA A 70 -11.94 -0.98 4.39
C ALA A 70 -13.17 -0.15 4.81
N GLU A 71 -13.86 -0.52 5.89
CA GLU A 71 -15.00 0.20 6.45
C GLU A 71 -14.61 1.60 6.95
N MET A 72 -13.46 1.74 7.63
CA MET A 72 -12.97 3.04 8.08
C MET A 72 -12.65 3.95 6.90
N PHE A 73 -12.00 3.44 5.85
CA PHE A 73 -11.70 4.24 4.66
C PHE A 73 -12.98 4.62 3.89
N ALA A 74 -14.02 3.78 3.97
CA ALA A 74 -15.31 4.04 3.33
C ALA A 74 -16.16 5.11 4.03
N ILE A 75 -15.76 5.60 5.21
CA ILE A 75 -16.45 6.70 5.91
C ILE A 75 -16.51 7.91 4.97
N PRO A 76 -17.71 8.41 4.61
CA PRO A 76 -17.87 9.46 3.60
C PRO A 76 -17.05 10.72 3.90
N GLU A 77 -17.02 11.14 5.16
CA GLU A 77 -16.32 12.35 5.60
C GLU A 77 -14.80 12.21 5.46
N LEU A 78 -14.24 11.02 5.72
CA LEU A 78 -12.82 10.76 5.50
C LEU A 78 -12.50 10.66 4.00
N ARG A 79 -13.36 9.97 3.25
CA ARG A 79 -13.17 9.70 1.83
C ARG A 79 -13.33 10.93 0.95
N ALA A 80 -14.24 11.84 1.30
CA ALA A 80 -14.57 13.02 0.48
C ALA A 80 -13.36 13.94 0.27
N GLY A 81 -12.49 14.08 1.27
CA GLY A 81 -11.27 14.88 1.16
C GLY A 81 -10.09 14.15 0.50
N HIS A 82 -10.14 12.84 0.29
CA HIS A 82 -9.01 12.08 -0.26
C HIS A 82 -8.86 12.35 -1.76
N VAL A 83 -7.75 12.96 -2.19
CA VAL A 83 -7.51 13.22 -3.62
C VAL A 83 -6.79 12.06 -4.28
N PHE A 84 -5.67 11.63 -3.69
CA PHE A 84 -4.88 10.52 -4.17
C PHE A 84 -3.93 9.99 -3.10
N THR A 85 -3.38 8.82 -3.38
CA THR A 85 -2.23 8.26 -2.67
C THR A 85 -0.97 8.41 -3.51
N MET A 86 0.10 8.93 -2.90
CA MET A 86 1.43 8.96 -3.48
C MET A 86 2.35 8.05 -2.69
N ILE A 87 3.02 7.13 -3.37
CA ILE A 87 3.92 6.16 -2.76
C ILE A 87 5.30 6.24 -3.40
N SER A 88 6.33 6.35 -2.56
CA SER A 88 7.72 6.21 -2.99
C SER A 88 8.12 4.73 -2.93
N LEU A 89 8.67 4.22 -4.04
CA LEU A 89 9.25 2.88 -4.10
C LEU A 89 10.75 2.89 -3.77
N GLU A 90 11.32 4.04 -3.39
CA GLU A 90 12.73 4.14 -3.00
C GLU A 90 13.07 3.21 -1.83
N ARG A 91 12.09 2.90 -0.98
CA ARG A 91 12.23 1.88 0.06
C ARG A 91 10.88 1.30 0.43
N TYR A 92 10.70 0.02 0.11
CA TYR A 92 9.58 -0.78 0.60
C TYR A 92 10.08 -2.11 1.17
N GLN A 93 9.35 -2.66 2.12
CA GLN A 93 9.71 -3.92 2.79
C GLN A 93 8.81 -5.05 2.31
N PHE A 94 9.41 -6.19 1.94
CA PHE A 94 8.64 -7.32 1.41
C PHE A 94 8.45 -8.45 2.42
N ILE A 95 9.15 -8.44 3.57
CA ILE A 95 9.03 -9.42 4.67
C ILE A 95 9.21 -8.78 6.04
N GLY A 96 8.41 -9.24 7.01
CA GLY A 96 8.63 -9.01 8.43
C GLY A 96 8.13 -7.65 8.94
N GLY A 97 7.26 -6.98 8.16
CA GLY A 97 6.63 -5.75 8.59
C GLY A 97 5.64 -5.97 9.75
N PRO A 98 5.08 -4.89 10.33
CA PRO A 98 5.27 -3.48 9.93
C PRO A 98 6.54 -2.84 10.52
N ILE A 99 7.29 -3.54 11.38
CA ILE A 99 8.54 -3.01 11.93
C ILE A 99 9.61 -3.06 10.84
N PHE A 100 10.34 -1.95 10.69
CA PHE A 100 11.37 -1.82 9.68
C PHE A 100 12.50 -2.84 9.85
N ASN A 101 12.86 -3.51 8.76
CA ASN A 101 13.97 -4.45 8.67
C ASN A 101 14.73 -4.24 7.35
N SER A 102 15.94 -3.69 7.45
CA SER A 102 16.75 -3.35 6.29
C SER A 102 17.11 -4.54 5.39
N LEU A 103 17.22 -5.75 5.96
CA LEU A 103 17.56 -6.96 5.19
C LEU A 103 16.47 -7.37 4.20
N TYR A 104 15.23 -6.96 4.45
CA TYR A 104 14.06 -7.33 3.65
C TYR A 104 13.46 -6.13 2.93
N THR A 105 14.31 -5.20 2.51
CA THR A 105 13.91 -4.03 1.74
C THR A 105 14.34 -4.13 0.28
N ARG A 106 13.59 -3.42 -0.57
CA ARG A 106 13.89 -3.19 -1.98
C ARG A 106 13.74 -1.71 -2.29
N SER A 107 14.34 -1.29 -3.39
CA SER A 107 14.36 0.09 -3.85
C SER A 107 14.14 0.11 -5.36
N GLU A 108 13.20 0.92 -5.81
CA GLU A 108 13.02 1.30 -7.21
C GLU A 108 13.00 2.83 -7.31
N PRO A 109 13.64 3.43 -8.33
CA PRO A 109 13.66 4.88 -8.52
C PRO A 109 12.32 5.36 -9.12
N ARG A 110 11.22 5.11 -8.41
CA ARG A 110 9.85 5.35 -8.89
C ARG A 110 8.99 5.93 -7.77
N ILE A 111 8.11 6.83 -8.16
CA ILE A 111 7.00 7.31 -7.35
C ILE A 111 5.72 6.98 -8.13
N TRP A 112 4.74 6.39 -7.45
CA TRP A 112 3.42 6.17 -8.02
C TRP A 112 2.39 7.07 -7.37
N LEU A 113 1.39 7.43 -8.18
CA LEU A 113 0.27 8.27 -7.79
C LEU A 113 -1.01 7.63 -8.29
N SER A 114 -2.04 7.54 -7.44
CA SER A 114 -3.37 7.18 -7.92
C SER A 114 -4.47 7.65 -6.96
N ALA A 115 -5.60 8.07 -7.52
CA ALA A 115 -6.84 8.26 -6.78
C ALA A 115 -7.48 6.92 -6.34
N ASN A 116 -7.02 5.78 -6.88
CA ASN A 116 -7.49 4.46 -6.51
C ASN A 116 -6.55 3.82 -5.46
N PRO A 117 -6.88 3.88 -4.16
CA PRO A 117 -6.03 3.31 -3.10
C PRO A 117 -5.95 1.78 -3.16
N VAL A 118 -6.99 1.09 -3.64
CA VAL A 118 -7.00 -0.37 -3.79
C VAL A 118 -5.99 -0.80 -4.86
N MET A 119 -5.90 -0.06 -5.97
CA MET A 119 -4.94 -0.36 -7.03
C MET A 119 -3.49 -0.15 -6.56
N ILE A 120 -3.23 0.89 -5.77
CA ILE A 120 -1.90 1.08 -5.17
C ILE A 120 -1.52 -0.11 -4.31
N ASP A 121 -2.43 -0.59 -3.45
CA ASP A 121 -2.16 -1.74 -2.59
C ASP A 121 -2.00 -3.05 -3.39
N ALA A 122 -2.78 -3.23 -4.46
CA ALA A 122 -2.65 -4.37 -5.36
C ALA A 122 -1.31 -4.36 -6.14
N LEU A 123 -0.87 -3.20 -6.63
CA LEU A 123 0.44 -3.07 -7.27
C LEU A 123 1.58 -3.30 -6.26
N MET A 124 1.42 -2.84 -5.01
CA MET A 124 2.40 -3.11 -3.96
C MET A 124 2.43 -4.58 -3.54
N LEU A 125 1.30 -5.29 -3.59
CA LEU A 125 1.28 -6.75 -3.43
C LEU A 125 2.21 -7.42 -4.46
N GLU A 126 2.09 -7.09 -5.75
CA GLU A 126 2.98 -7.65 -6.77
C GLU A 126 4.46 -7.36 -6.48
N ARG A 127 4.77 -6.14 -6.01
CA ARG A 127 6.15 -5.74 -5.68
C ARG A 127 6.69 -6.47 -4.47
N ILE A 128 5.85 -6.69 -3.46
CA ILE A 128 6.17 -7.49 -2.27
C ILE A 128 6.40 -8.94 -2.67
N ASP A 129 5.47 -9.55 -3.41
CA ASP A 129 5.58 -10.95 -3.82
C ASP A 129 6.75 -11.22 -4.74
N ARG A 130 7.06 -10.29 -5.66
CA ARG A 130 8.31 -10.35 -6.43
C ARG A 130 9.53 -10.39 -5.51
N GLY A 131 9.60 -9.50 -4.52
CA GLY A 131 10.69 -9.48 -3.53
C GLY A 131 10.78 -10.76 -2.71
N ARG A 132 9.64 -11.32 -2.29
CA ARG A 132 9.55 -12.60 -1.57
C ARG A 132 10.09 -13.74 -2.44
N ARG A 133 9.63 -13.84 -3.68
CA ARG A 133 10.04 -14.87 -4.65
C ARG A 133 11.54 -14.82 -4.94
N GLU A 134 12.09 -13.64 -5.22
CA GLU A 134 13.52 -13.43 -5.47
C GLU A 134 14.39 -13.85 -4.27
N ALA A 135 13.87 -13.69 -3.05
CA ALA A 135 14.55 -14.07 -1.83
C ALA A 135 14.23 -15.50 -1.35
N GLY A 136 13.48 -16.28 -2.13
CA GLY A 136 13.15 -17.69 -1.84
C GLY A 136 12.04 -17.89 -0.80
N PHE A 137 11.23 -16.86 -0.54
CA PHE A 137 10.09 -16.93 0.36
C PHE A 137 8.78 -17.15 -0.40
N ARG A 138 7.79 -17.69 0.31
CA ARG A 138 6.42 -17.83 -0.20
C ARG A 138 5.77 -16.45 -0.36
N GLU A 139 5.09 -16.29 -1.49
CA GLU A 139 4.21 -15.17 -1.79
C GLU A 139 3.06 -15.08 -0.79
N LEU A 140 2.47 -13.90 -0.68
CA LEU A 140 1.25 -13.68 0.07
C LEU A 140 0.06 -14.38 -0.61
N PRO A 141 -1.04 -14.64 0.11
CA PRO A 141 -2.24 -15.23 -0.49
C PRO A 141 -2.80 -14.34 -1.60
N GLU A 142 -3.18 -14.92 -2.74
CA GLU A 142 -3.78 -14.20 -3.87
C GLU A 142 -5.12 -13.53 -3.48
N ASP A 143 -5.86 -14.13 -2.55
CA ASP A 143 -7.17 -13.68 -2.08
C ASP A 143 -7.08 -12.77 -0.85
N LEU A 144 -6.21 -11.74 -0.91
CA LEU A 144 -6.09 -10.77 0.18
C LEU A 144 -7.45 -10.11 0.47
N ARG A 145 -8.03 -10.48 1.63
CA ARG A 145 -9.34 -10.01 2.08
C ARG A 145 -9.44 -8.47 2.11
N LEU A 146 -8.34 -7.77 2.37
CA LEU A 146 -8.31 -6.30 2.34
C LEU A 146 -8.71 -5.76 0.95
N LEU A 147 -8.08 -6.28 -0.11
CA LEU A 147 -8.35 -5.83 -1.48
C LEU A 147 -9.78 -6.19 -1.92
N LEU A 148 -10.27 -7.35 -1.49
CA LEU A 148 -11.65 -7.78 -1.76
C LEU A 148 -12.67 -6.86 -1.09
N TYR A 149 -12.50 -6.57 0.20
CA TYR A 149 -13.40 -5.66 0.93
C TYR A 149 -13.35 -4.23 0.37
N GLY A 150 -12.15 -3.74 0.02
CA GLY A 150 -12.01 -2.43 -0.60
C GLY A 150 -12.78 -2.31 -1.91
N GLN A 151 -12.75 -3.35 -2.75
CA GLN A 151 -13.54 -3.40 -3.99
C GLN A 151 -15.04 -3.45 -3.69
N GLN A 152 -15.49 -4.28 -2.74
CA GLN A 152 -16.90 -4.43 -2.37
C GLN A 152 -17.51 -3.13 -1.82
N LEU A 153 -16.73 -2.34 -1.08
CA LEU A 153 -17.13 -1.01 -0.58
C LEU A 153 -16.92 0.11 -1.62
N GLY A 154 -16.53 -0.24 -2.84
CA GLY A 154 -16.35 0.71 -3.93
C GLY A 154 -15.19 1.68 -3.72
N LEU A 155 -14.14 1.29 -2.99
CA LEU A 155 -12.94 2.11 -2.76
C LEU A 155 -12.00 2.16 -3.97
N GLY A 156 -12.22 1.28 -4.96
CA GLY A 156 -11.46 1.24 -6.21
C GLY A 156 -11.29 -0.19 -6.72
N ALA A 157 -10.80 -0.33 -7.95
CA ALA A 157 -10.49 -1.62 -8.57
C ALA A 157 -9.11 -2.14 -8.11
N GLY A 158 -8.99 -3.46 -7.95
CA GLY A 158 -7.74 -4.13 -7.57
C GLY A 158 -7.09 -4.98 -8.68
N ASN A 159 -7.64 -4.97 -9.90
CA ASN A 159 -7.07 -5.72 -11.02
C ASN A 159 -5.95 -4.90 -11.70
N VAL A 160 -4.71 -5.24 -11.38
CA VAL A 160 -3.48 -4.61 -11.89
C VAL A 160 -3.34 -4.63 -13.41
N HIS A 161 -4.02 -5.55 -14.12
CA HIS A 161 -4.02 -5.56 -15.60
C HIS A 161 -4.84 -4.44 -16.22
N LEU A 162 -5.67 -3.74 -15.43
CA LEU A 162 -6.44 -2.58 -15.88
C LEU A 162 -5.69 -1.26 -15.67
N VAL A 163 -4.44 -1.31 -15.19
CA VAL A 163 -3.66 -0.10 -14.93
C VAL A 163 -3.22 0.54 -16.23
N GLU A 164 -3.58 1.81 -16.39
CA GLU A 164 -3.03 2.70 -17.40
C GLU A 164 -1.93 3.55 -16.76
N TRP A 165 -0.74 3.52 -17.36
CA TRP A 165 0.42 4.24 -16.84
C TRP A 165 0.58 5.56 -17.58
N GLU A 166 0.45 6.67 -16.84
CA GLU A 166 0.74 8.01 -17.34
C GLU A 166 2.08 8.50 -16.78
N PRO A 167 3.15 8.54 -17.59
CA PRO A 167 4.43 9.07 -17.15
C PRO A 167 4.34 10.58 -16.98
N VAL A 168 4.75 11.07 -15.80
CA VAL A 168 4.84 12.50 -15.53
C VAL A 168 6.28 12.96 -15.76
N ALA A 169 6.49 13.78 -16.78
CA ALA A 169 7.80 14.37 -17.05
C ALA A 169 8.18 15.33 -15.91
N LEU A 170 9.32 15.06 -15.28
CA LEU A 170 9.88 15.99 -14.29
C LEU A 170 10.51 17.19 -15.00
N PRO A 171 10.24 18.43 -14.56
CA PRO A 171 10.89 19.61 -15.12
C PRO A 171 12.42 19.45 -15.11
N GLY A 172 13.06 19.60 -16.27
CA GLY A 172 14.53 19.52 -16.40
C GLY A 172 15.11 18.14 -16.76
N GLN A 173 14.29 17.10 -16.99
CA GLN A 173 14.79 15.78 -17.43
C GLN A 173 14.79 15.53 -18.94
N GLY A 174 14.34 16.50 -19.75
CA GLY A 174 14.28 16.41 -21.21
C GLY A 174 15.62 16.17 -21.92
N GLU A 175 16.77 16.37 -21.25
CA GLU A 175 18.09 16.14 -21.83
C GLU A 175 18.71 14.77 -21.49
N ARG A 176 18.18 14.05 -20.47
CA ARG A 176 18.77 12.76 -20.04
C ARG A 176 18.06 11.54 -20.61
N ALA A 177 16.74 11.58 -20.78
CA ALA A 177 15.97 10.42 -21.24
C ALA A 177 16.32 10.00 -22.69
N ALA A 178 16.63 10.97 -23.56
CA ALA A 178 17.04 10.71 -24.95
C ALA A 178 18.39 9.97 -25.07
N ALA A 179 19.21 9.94 -24.02
CA ALA A 179 20.51 9.26 -24.04
C ALA A 179 20.41 7.78 -23.63
N GLU A 180 19.38 7.38 -22.86
CA GLU A 180 19.26 6.00 -22.35
C GLU A 180 18.34 5.12 -23.21
N GLU A 181 17.34 5.68 -23.89
CA GLU A 181 16.47 4.93 -24.82
C GLU A 181 17.25 4.35 -26.02
N GLY A 182 18.38 4.95 -26.41
CA GLY A 182 19.24 4.45 -27.49
C GLY A 182 20.06 3.20 -27.17
N THR A 183 20.10 2.77 -25.90
CA THR A 183 21.01 1.68 -25.46
C THR A 183 20.28 0.37 -25.15
N PHE A 184 18.97 0.40 -24.93
CA PHE A 184 18.19 -0.80 -24.58
C PHE A 184 17.74 -1.65 -25.78
N GLU A 185 17.75 -1.12 -27.01
CA GLU A 185 17.33 -1.86 -28.23
C GLU A 185 18.43 -2.68 -28.91
N ARG A 186 19.68 -2.72 -28.41
CA ARG A 186 20.80 -3.42 -29.09
C ARG A 186 21.53 -4.50 -28.30
N GLN A 187 20.87 -5.23 -27.41
CA GLN A 187 21.44 -6.48 -26.90
C GLN A 187 20.45 -7.64 -26.92
N GLY A 188 19.95 -7.96 -28.12
CA GLY A 188 19.55 -9.31 -28.48
C GLY A 188 20.72 -10.00 -29.18
N GLY A 189 21.46 -10.86 -28.46
CA GLY A 189 22.62 -11.55 -29.01
C GLY A 189 23.03 -12.77 -28.20
N ALA A 190 22.49 -13.92 -28.61
CA ALA A 190 22.99 -15.29 -28.48
C ALA A 190 23.72 -15.73 -27.19
N ILE A 191 23.08 -16.67 -26.47
CA ILE A 191 23.73 -17.59 -25.52
C ILE A 191 24.52 -18.63 -26.34
N PRO A 192 25.84 -18.83 -26.12
CA PRO A 192 26.50 -20.05 -26.56
C PRO A 192 26.54 -21.07 -25.41
N ALA A 193 26.14 -22.29 -25.74
CA ALA A 193 26.47 -23.51 -25.01
C ALA A 193 27.43 -24.33 -25.91
N PRO A 194 28.22 -25.30 -25.39
CA PRO A 194 28.21 -25.88 -24.04
C PRO A 194 29.39 -25.46 -23.14
#